data_AF-A0A553ZSX8-F1
#
_entry.id   AF-A0A553ZSX8-F1
#
_cell.length_a   1.000
_cell.length_b   1.000
_cell.length_c   1.000
_cell.angle_alpha   90.00
_cell.angle_beta   90.00
_cell.angle_gamma   90.00
#
_symmetry.space_group_name_H-M   'P 1'
#
loop_
_entity.id
_entity.type
_entity.pdbx_description
1 polymer ?
#
loop_
_entity_poly.entity_id
_entity_poly.type
_entity_poly.pdbx_seq_one_letter_code
_entity_poly.pdbx_strand_id
1 'polypeptide(L)'
;FIPQATNLQALGGISFKKGCYTGQEMVARAKFRGANKRALWLLAGSASRLPEAGEDLELKMGENWRRTGTVLAAVKLEDGQVVVQVVMNND
;
A
#
# COMPACT_ATOMS: atom_id res chain seq x y z
N PHE A 1 -1.24 6.99 -4.80
CA PHE A 1 0.08 6.29 -4.76
C PHE A 1 0.54 6.03 -6.20
N ILE A 2 1.84 5.80 -6.45
CA ILE A 2 2.31 5.31 -7.76
C ILE A 2 2.04 3.81 -7.90
N PRO A 3 1.97 3.23 -9.12
CA PRO A 3 1.73 1.80 -9.32
C PRO A 3 2.69 0.88 -8.55
N GLN A 4 3.92 1.35 -8.28
CA GLN A 4 4.88 0.58 -7.49
C GLN A 4 4.47 0.39 -6.03
N ALA A 5 3.76 1.36 -5.47
CA ALA A 5 3.26 1.28 -4.09
C ALA A 5 2.11 0.27 -3.95
N THR A 6 1.50 -0.16 -5.06
CA THR A 6 0.51 -1.24 -5.10
C THR A 6 1.09 -2.55 -5.64
N ASN A 7 2.42 -2.68 -5.68
CA ASN A 7 3.17 -3.87 -6.14
C ASN A 7 2.93 -4.28 -7.61
N LEU A 8 2.34 -3.43 -8.45
CA LEU A 8 2.02 -3.78 -9.85
C LEU A 8 3.25 -4.04 -10.73
N GLN A 9 4.41 -3.50 -10.37
CA GLN A 9 5.70 -3.81 -11.02
C GLN A 9 6.07 -5.28 -10.91
N ALA A 10 5.75 -5.93 -9.77
CA ALA A 10 6.05 -7.33 -9.56
C ALA A 10 5.15 -8.24 -10.40
N LEU A 11 3.98 -7.75 -10.77
CA LEU A 11 3.00 -8.44 -11.62
C LEU A 11 3.17 -8.14 -13.12
N GLY A 12 4.21 -7.39 -13.52
CA GLY A 12 4.38 -6.98 -14.91
C GLY A 12 3.38 -5.91 -15.39
N GLY A 13 2.60 -5.31 -14.49
CA GLY A 13 1.62 -4.25 -14.80
C GLY A 13 2.25 -2.92 -15.24
N ILE A 14 3.58 -2.83 -15.24
CA ILE A 14 4.35 -1.69 -15.72
C ILE A 14 5.34 -2.16 -16.79
N SER A 15 5.15 -1.69 -18.02
CA SER A 15 6.19 -1.83 -19.04
C SER A 15 7.14 -0.65 -18.99
N PHE A 16 8.42 -0.95 -18.75
CA PHE A 16 9.52 0.01 -18.81
C PHE A 16 10.18 0.08 -20.19
N LYS A 17 9.69 -0.72 -21.15
CA LYS A 17 10.23 -0.82 -22.52
C LYS A 17 9.24 -0.33 -23.59
N LYS A 18 7.99 -0.01 -23.23
CA LYS A 18 7.01 0.55 -24.16
C LYS A 18 7.29 2.03 -24.45
N GLY A 19 6.64 2.55 -25.50
CA GLY A 19 6.68 3.98 -25.83
C GLY A 19 6.05 4.88 -24.77
N CYS A 20 5.99 6.18 -25.07
CA CYS A 20 5.53 7.19 -24.12
C CYS A 20 4.11 6.93 -23.60
N TYR A 21 3.92 7.04 -22.29
CA TYR A 21 2.60 6.98 -21.65
C TYR A 21 2.51 7.95 -20.47
N THR A 22 1.28 8.36 -20.14
CA THR A 22 1.00 9.30 -19.06
C THR A 22 1.58 8.83 -17.73
N GLY A 23 2.35 9.70 -17.06
CA GLY A 23 2.95 9.41 -15.76
C GLY A 23 4.24 8.57 -15.81
N GLN A 24 4.77 8.25 -17.00
CA GLN A 24 5.99 7.46 -17.17
C GLN A 24 7.18 8.03 -16.39
N GLU A 25 7.36 9.34 -16.34
CA GLU A 25 8.52 9.96 -15.67
C GLU A 25 8.55 9.61 -14.17
N MET A 26 7.41 9.70 -13.50
CA MET A 26 7.24 9.33 -12.09
C MET A 26 7.51 7.83 -11.88
N VAL A 27 6.97 6.98 -12.76
CA VAL A 27 7.14 5.53 -12.71
C VAL A 27 8.60 5.12 -12.96
N ALA A 28 9.27 5.73 -13.93
CA ALA A 28 10.68 5.48 -14.23
C ALA A 28 11.58 5.94 -13.07
N ARG A 29 11.33 7.12 -12.51
CA ARG A 29 12.07 7.64 -11.36
C ARG A 29 12.00 6.69 -10.16
N ALA A 30 10.83 6.13 -9.87
CA ALA A 30 10.67 5.16 -8.80
C ALA A 30 11.49 3.88 -9.01
N LYS A 31 11.63 3.39 -10.25
CA LYS A 31 12.47 2.23 -10.58
C LYS A 31 13.96 2.53 -10.49
N PHE A 32 14.42 3.62 -11.11
CA PHE A 32 15.84 3.86 -11.33
C PHE A 32 16.51 4.72 -10.24
N ARG A 33 15.73 5.44 -9.42
CA ARG A 33 16.23 6.33 -8.36
C ARG A 33 15.69 5.98 -6.98
N GLY A 34 15.08 4.80 -6.80
CA GLY A 34 14.59 4.35 -5.49
C GLY A 34 13.52 5.25 -4.87
N ALA A 35 12.70 5.93 -5.67
CA ALA A 35 11.77 6.93 -5.16
C ALA A 35 10.49 6.35 -4.51
N ASN A 36 10.29 5.03 -4.54
CA ASN A 36 9.13 4.39 -3.92
C ASN A 36 9.40 4.01 -2.46
N LYS A 37 8.77 4.72 -1.52
CA LYS A 37 8.85 4.48 -0.07
C LYS A 37 7.61 3.79 0.51
N ARG A 38 6.79 3.16 -0.34
CA ARG A 38 5.55 2.51 0.07
C ARG A 38 5.38 1.18 -0.66
N ALA A 39 4.69 0.26 -0.03
CA ALA A 39 4.33 -1.01 -0.63
C ALA A 39 2.92 -1.43 -0.21
N LEU A 40 2.35 -2.37 -0.97
CA LEU A 40 1.10 -3.02 -0.62
C LEU A 40 1.41 -4.14 0.36
N TRP A 41 0.72 -4.13 1.49
CA TRP A 41 0.83 -5.12 2.55
C TRP A 41 -0.53 -5.74 2.85
N LEU A 42 -0.48 -6.96 3.37
CA LEU A 42 -1.61 -7.64 3.95
C LEU A 42 -1.37 -7.72 5.46
N LEU A 43 -2.25 -7.13 6.25
CA LEU A 43 -2.26 -7.22 7.71
C LEU A 43 -3.33 -8.21 8.13
N ALA A 44 -3.04 -9.05 9.12
CA ALA A 44 -3.99 -10.02 9.66
C ALA A 44 -3.97 -9.96 11.19
N GLY A 45 -5.14 -10.00 11.82
CA GLY A 45 -5.26 -9.92 13.27
C GLY A 45 -6.71 -9.83 13.75
N SER A 46 -6.89 -9.27 14.93
CA SER A 46 -8.21 -9.05 15.53
C SER A 46 -8.49 -7.55 15.63
N ALA A 47 -9.73 -7.15 15.35
CA ALA A 47 -10.16 -5.77 15.49
C ALA A 47 -11.60 -5.70 16.02
N SER A 48 -11.90 -4.66 16.79
CA SER A 48 -13.26 -4.38 17.29
C SER A 48 -14.20 -3.91 16.19
N ARG A 49 -13.65 -3.40 15.08
CA ARG A 49 -14.40 -2.99 13.89
C ARG A 49 -13.63 -3.36 12.63
N LEU A 50 -14.35 -3.45 11.52
CA LEU A 50 -13.75 -3.54 10.20
C LEU A 50 -13.47 -2.11 9.67
N PRO A 51 -12.24 -1.80 9.23
CA PRO A 51 -11.95 -0.50 8.63
C PRO A 51 -12.51 -0.38 7.22
N GLU A 52 -12.93 0.82 6.84
CA GLU A 52 -13.41 1.13 5.50
C GLU A 52 -12.25 1.47 4.55
N ALA A 53 -12.50 1.28 3.25
CA ALA A 53 -11.56 1.69 2.21
C ALA A 53 -11.36 3.20 2.23
N GLY A 54 -10.11 3.66 2.12
CA GLY A 54 -9.74 5.07 2.18
C GLY A 54 -9.43 5.57 3.59
N GLU A 55 -9.71 4.80 4.64
CA GLU A 55 -9.30 5.15 5.99
C GLU A 55 -7.78 5.20 6.15
N ASP A 56 -7.34 6.04 7.08
CA ASP A 56 -5.94 6.15 7.46
C ASP A 56 -5.53 5.01 8.39
N LEU A 57 -4.41 4.38 8.05
CA LEU A 57 -3.72 3.47 8.96
C LEU A 57 -2.73 4.28 9.79
N GLU A 58 -2.86 4.23 11.11
CA GLU A 58 -1.96 4.88 12.05
C GLU A 58 -1.19 3.85 12.88
N LEU A 59 0.09 4.14 13.12
CA LEU A 59 0.94 3.35 14.01
C LEU A 59 1.20 4.14 15.28
N LYS A 60 0.99 3.51 16.43
CA LYS A 60 1.36 4.09 17.73
C LYS A 60 2.86 4.01 17.93
N MET A 61 3.51 5.15 18.09
CA MET A 61 4.94 5.30 18.36
C MET A 61 5.14 6.02 19.70
N GLY A 62 5.38 5.25 20.76
CA GLY A 62 5.38 5.77 22.13
C GLY A 62 3.99 6.25 22.52
N GLU A 63 3.86 7.54 22.85
CA GLU A 63 2.59 8.17 23.21
C GLU A 63 1.83 8.75 22.01
N ASN A 64 2.47 8.85 20.83
CA ASN A 64 1.89 9.49 19.66
C ASN A 64 1.36 8.49 18.64
N TRP A 65 0.32 8.88 17.91
CA TRP A 65 -0.15 8.18 16.72
C TRP A 65 0.41 8.86 15.46
N ARG A 66 0.89 8.06 14.51
CA ARG A 66 1.37 8.56 13.22
C ARG A 66 0.71 7.82 12.08
N ARG A 67 0.08 8.58 11.18
CA ARG A 67 -0.38 8.06 9.89
C ARG A 67 0.77 7.42 9.12
N THR A 68 0.63 6.13 8.82
CA THR A 68 1.63 5.30 8.14
C THR A 68 1.13 4.75 6.80
N GLY A 69 -0.18 4.69 6.59
CA GLY A 69 -0.75 4.14 5.35
C GLY A 69 -2.21 4.48 5.11
N THR A 70 -2.76 3.82 4.10
CA THR A 70 -4.16 3.93 3.69
C THR A 70 -4.74 2.53 3.47
N VAL A 71 -5.93 2.28 3.99
CA VAL A 71 -6.68 1.04 3.79
C VAL A 71 -7.23 1.00 2.37
N LEU A 72 -7.04 -0.11 1.66
CA LEU A 72 -7.63 -0.34 0.35
C LEU A 72 -8.87 -1.24 0.43
N ALA A 73 -8.80 -2.28 1.26
CA ALA A 73 -9.88 -3.22 1.48
C ALA A 73 -9.70 -3.91 2.83
N ALA A 74 -10.79 -4.36 3.43
CA ALA A 74 -10.77 -5.15 4.64
C ALA A 74 -11.89 -6.20 4.60
N VAL A 75 -11.65 -7.35 5.23
CA VAL A 75 -12.64 -8.41 5.40
C VAL A 75 -12.49 -9.04 6.78
N LYS A 76 -13.62 -9.47 7.37
CA LYS A 76 -13.62 -10.37 8.53
C LYS A 76 -13.94 -11.78 8.05
N LEU A 77 -13.04 -12.72 8.32
CA LEU A 77 -13.18 -14.13 8.02
C LEU A 77 -14.12 -14.81 9.03
N GLU A 78 -14.58 -16.01 8.68
CA GLU A 78 -15.52 -16.80 9.52
C GLU A 78 -14.94 -17.16 10.89
N ASP A 79 -13.62 -17.39 10.96
CA ASP A 79 -12.88 -17.65 12.20
C ASP A 79 -12.72 -16.41 13.09
N GLY A 80 -13.24 -15.26 12.66
CA GLY A 80 -13.17 -13.99 13.36
C GLY A 80 -11.92 -13.17 13.05
N GLN A 81 -10.97 -13.69 12.28
CA GLN A 81 -9.78 -12.95 11.85
C GLN A 81 -10.17 -11.80 10.92
N VAL A 82 -9.59 -10.62 11.15
CA VAL A 82 -9.67 -9.47 10.26
C VAL A 82 -8.42 -9.41 9.40
N VAL A 83 -8.63 -9.33 8.09
CA VAL A 83 -7.57 -9.16 7.10
C VAL A 83 -7.75 -7.83 6.42
N VAL A 84 -6.67 -7.04 6.34
CA VAL A 84 -6.68 -5.69 5.79
C VAL A 84 -5.60 -5.55 4.73
N GLN A 85 -5.97 -5.13 3.54
CA GLN A 85 -5.05 -4.72 2.49
C GLN A 85 -4.76 -3.23 2.64
N VAL A 86 -3.48 -2.89 2.76
CA VAL A 86 -3.04 -1.50 3.02
C VAL A 86 -1.86 -1.11 2.14
N VAL A 87 -1.81 0.15 1.73
CA VAL A 87 -0.57 0.76 1.20
C VAL A 87 0.06 1.56 2.32
N MET A 88 1.21 1.13 2.81
CA MET A 88 1.94 1.79 3.89
C MET A 88 3.42 1.90 3.57
N ASN A 89 4.16 2.64 4.41
CA ASN A 89 5.61 2.77 4.24
C ASN A 89 6.30 1.40 4.27
N ASN A 90 7.38 1.25 3.51
CA ASN A 90 8.16 0.01 3.39
C ASN A 90 9.44 0.00 4.25
N ASP A 91 9.56 0.99 5.13
CA ASP A 91 10.68 1.21 6.06
C ASP A 91 10.25 0.89 7.50
#